data_AF-A0A7Y7YCZ7-F1
#
_entry.id   AF-A0A7Y7YCZ7-F1
#
_cell.length_a   1.000
_cell.length_b   1.000
_cell.length_c   1.000
_cell.angle_alpha   90.00
_cell.angle_beta   90.00
_cell.angle_gamma   90.00
#
_symmetry.space_group_name_H-M   'P 1'
#
loop_
_entity.id
_entity.type
_entity.pdbx_description
1 polymer ?
#
loop_
_entity_poly.entity_id
_entity_poly.type
_entity_poly.pdbx_seq_one_letter_code
_entity_poly.pdbx_strand_id
1 'polypeptide(L)'
;MAIYKALVASNVPEQHATAVIEAVEKEMTSVLASKSDVLEFRRELKADVTTLKADNAVLRSELKADTAMLRAELKADITELQKSIVTLGSKMDVLSKNLTIRLLLILAAAAGASSGLVASGLKYLS
;
A
#
# COMPACT_ATOMS: atom_id res chain seq x y z
N MET A 1 17.56 -31.94 48.19
CA MET A 1 17.50 -32.48 49.57
C MET A 1 16.13 -32.48 50.24
N ALA A 2 15.20 -31.56 49.95
CA ALA A 2 13.86 -31.59 50.57
C ALA A 2 13.08 -32.88 50.26
N ILE A 3 13.09 -33.31 48.98
CA ILE A 3 12.46 -34.56 48.54
C ILE A 3 13.12 -35.78 49.21
N TYR A 4 14.47 -35.83 49.23
CA TYR A 4 15.22 -36.90 49.90
C TYR A 4 14.84 -37.02 51.39
N LYS A 5 14.82 -35.89 52.11
CA LYS A 5 14.44 -35.84 53.52
C LYS A 5 13.00 -36.29 53.75
N ALA A 6 12.08 -35.94 52.85
CA ALA A 6 10.68 -36.37 52.93
C ALA A 6 10.51 -37.89 52.68
N LEU A 7 11.27 -38.47 51.75
CA LEU A 7 11.28 -39.90 51.47
C LEU A 7 11.77 -40.70 52.68
N VAL A 8 12.92 -40.30 53.24
CA VAL A 8 13.49 -40.96 54.43
C VAL A 8 12.56 -40.81 55.64
N ALA A 9 11.98 -39.63 55.86
CA ALA A 9 10.99 -39.40 56.93
C ALA A 9 9.71 -40.25 56.77
N SER A 10 9.42 -40.73 55.56
CA SER A 10 8.31 -41.63 55.25
C SER A 10 8.73 -43.11 55.28
N ASN A 11 9.87 -43.42 55.89
CA ASN A 11 10.41 -44.77 56.06
C ASN A 11 10.81 -45.47 54.74
N VAL A 12 11.10 -44.70 53.69
CA VAL A 12 11.71 -45.23 52.44
C VAL A 12 13.19 -45.52 52.71
N PRO A 13 13.71 -46.72 52.39
CA PRO A 13 15.14 -47.04 52.55
C PRO A 13 16.04 -46.05 51.80
N GLU A 14 17.17 -45.65 52.42
CA GLU A 14 18.06 -44.62 51.86
C GLU A 14 18.52 -44.93 50.44
N GLN A 15 18.84 -46.20 50.14
CA GLN A 15 19.26 -46.62 48.80
C GLN A 15 18.18 -46.35 47.73
N HIS A 16 16.90 -46.55 48.07
CA HIS A 16 15.79 -46.27 47.15
C HIS A 16 15.51 -44.77 47.07
N ALA A 17 15.62 -44.03 48.17
CA ALA A 17 15.48 -42.57 48.16
C ALA A 17 16.54 -41.91 47.26
N THR A 18 17.78 -42.39 47.29
CA THR A 18 18.86 -41.94 46.39
C THR A 18 18.56 -42.27 44.93
N ALA A 19 18.15 -43.50 44.63
CA ALA A 19 17.81 -43.90 43.26
C ALA A 19 16.67 -43.07 42.66
N VAL A 20 15.65 -42.72 43.47
CA VAL A 20 14.55 -41.84 43.03
C VAL A 20 15.05 -40.42 42.74
N ILE A 21 15.91 -39.86 43.60
CA ILE A 21 16.48 -38.53 43.37
C ILE A 21 17.31 -38.52 42.08
N GLU A 22 18.17 -39.50 41.87
CA GLU A 22 18.98 -39.62 40.65
C GLU A 22 18.12 -39.75 39.38
N ALA A 23 17.07 -40.57 39.43
CA ALA A 23 16.15 -40.73 38.31
C ALA A 23 15.40 -39.42 38.01
N VAL A 24 14.90 -38.72 39.04
CA VAL A 24 14.20 -37.44 38.89
C VAL A 24 15.14 -36.36 38.37
N GLU A 25 16.38 -36.26 38.88
CA GLU A 25 17.37 -35.29 38.38
C GLU A 25 17.72 -35.56 36.91
N LYS A 26 17.86 -36.83 36.52
CA LYS A 26 18.08 -37.23 35.13
C LYS A 26 16.90 -36.87 34.22
N GLU A 27 15.66 -37.11 34.63
CA GLU A 27 14.48 -36.74 33.84
C GLU A 27 14.30 -35.22 33.75
N MET A 28 14.49 -34.50 34.86
CA MET A 28 14.40 -33.04 34.89
C MET A 28 15.42 -32.38 33.96
N THR A 29 16.61 -32.97 33.81
CA THR A 29 17.66 -32.44 32.93
C THR A 29 17.54 -32.91 31.48
N SER A 30 16.88 -34.04 31.21
CA SER A 30 16.81 -34.61 29.85
C SER A 30 15.51 -34.34 29.10
N VAL A 31 14.40 -34.07 29.80
CA VAL A 31 13.08 -33.92 29.18
C VAL A 31 12.51 -32.51 29.33
N LEU A 32 12.79 -31.84 30.45
CA LEU A 32 12.14 -30.59 30.79
C LEU A 32 12.99 -29.40 30.38
N ALA A 33 12.35 -28.41 29.76
CA ALA A 33 12.96 -27.09 29.55
C ALA A 33 13.24 -26.44 30.92
N SER A 34 14.44 -25.90 31.07
CA SER A 34 14.83 -25.17 32.27
C SER A 34 14.11 -23.83 32.35
N LYS A 35 14.06 -23.23 33.55
CA LYS A 35 13.59 -21.85 33.69
C LYS A 35 14.41 -20.87 32.85
N SER A 36 15.70 -21.15 32.63
CA SER A 36 16.57 -20.31 31.80
C SER A 36 16.12 -20.35 30.34
N ASP A 37 15.84 -21.54 29.81
CA ASP A 37 15.42 -21.76 28.42
C ASP A 37 14.12 -21.01 28.13
N VAL A 38 13.16 -21.09 29.06
CA VAL A 38 11.88 -20.35 28.95
C VAL A 38 12.09 -18.84 28.98
N LEU A 39 13.02 -18.34 29.81
CA LEU A 39 13.35 -16.92 29.87
C LEU A 39 14.11 -16.42 28.64
N GLU A 40 14.93 -17.26 28.03
CA GLU A 40 15.61 -16.99 26.78
C GLU A 40 14.62 -16.93 25.62
N PHE A 41 13.79 -17.96 25.45
CA PHE A 41 12.74 -17.97 24.43
C PHE A 41 11.77 -16.80 24.58
N ARG A 42 11.40 -16.43 25.81
CA ARG A 42 10.57 -15.23 26.06
C ARG A 42 11.26 -13.93 25.63
N ARG A 43 12.59 -13.84 25.80
CA ARG A 43 13.37 -12.67 25.36
C ARG A 43 13.44 -12.59 23.84
N GLU A 44 13.70 -13.72 23.17
CA GLU A 44 13.72 -13.83 21.71
C GLU A 44 12.35 -13.44 21.13
N LEU A 45 11.26 -14.05 21.60
CA LEU A 45 9.90 -13.70 21.17
C LEU A 45 9.58 -12.21 21.37
N LYS A 46 10.04 -11.60 22.46
CA LYS A 46 9.83 -10.17 22.70
C LYS A 46 10.64 -9.30 21.73
N ALA A 47 11.84 -9.73 21.37
CA ALA A 47 12.66 -9.07 20.37
C ALA A 47 11.97 -9.17 18.99
N ASP A 48 11.56 -10.37 18.59
CA ASP A 48 10.88 -10.60 17.31
C ASP A 48 9.58 -9.79 17.19
N VAL A 49 8.76 -9.77 18.24
CA VAL A 49 7.53 -8.95 18.26
C VAL A 49 7.85 -7.45 18.15
N THR A 50 8.95 -7.00 18.75
CA THR A 50 9.39 -5.60 18.63
C THR A 50 9.82 -5.28 17.19
N THR A 51 10.62 -6.16 16.58
CA THR A 51 11.06 -6.03 15.19
C THR A 51 9.87 -6.02 14.24
N LEU A 52 8.96 -7.00 14.35
CA LEU A 52 7.76 -7.08 13.51
C LEU A 52 6.87 -5.84 13.64
N LYS A 53 6.76 -5.24 14.83
CA LYS A 53 6.02 -3.98 15.00
C LYS A 53 6.72 -2.82 14.30
N ALA A 54 8.04 -2.75 14.34
CA ALA A 54 8.81 -1.73 13.65
C ALA A 54 8.68 -1.86 12.13
N ASP A 55 8.87 -3.07 11.59
CA ASP A 55 8.72 -3.36 10.16
C ASP A 55 7.30 -3.01 9.68
N ASN A 56 6.28 -3.36 10.46
CA ASN A 56 4.91 -3.03 10.12
C ASN A 56 4.65 -1.51 10.13
N ALA A 57 5.27 -0.75 11.03
CA ALA A 57 5.19 0.71 11.04
C ALA A 57 5.87 1.33 9.81
N VAL A 58 7.03 0.81 9.40
CA VAL A 58 7.74 1.22 8.19
C VAL A 58 6.88 0.97 6.95
N LEU A 59 6.40 -0.27 6.77
CA LEU A 59 5.55 -0.65 5.64
C LEU A 59 4.28 0.21 5.54
N ARG A 60 3.65 0.54 6.67
CA ARG A 60 2.49 1.45 6.69
C ARG A 60 2.85 2.86 6.25
N SER A 61 4.04 3.35 6.62
CA SER A 61 4.53 4.65 6.21
C SER A 61 4.81 4.69 4.71
N GLU A 62 5.49 3.67 4.18
CA GLU A 62 5.78 3.53 2.75
C GLU A 62 4.50 3.47 1.92
N LEU A 63 3.54 2.61 2.28
CA LEU A 63 2.26 2.52 1.59
C LEU A 63 1.49 3.84 1.59
N LYS A 64 1.56 4.61 2.68
CA LYS A 64 0.92 5.94 2.76
C LYS A 64 1.61 6.94 1.83
N ALA A 65 2.94 6.91 1.76
CA ALA A 65 3.72 7.77 0.86
C ALA A 65 3.44 7.43 -0.61
N ASP A 66 3.52 6.16 -0.98
CA ASP A 66 3.25 5.68 -2.35
C ASP A 66 1.83 6.05 -2.79
N THR A 67 0.84 5.84 -1.92
CA THR A 67 -0.54 6.22 -2.22
C THR A 67 -0.69 7.74 -2.42
N ALA A 68 0.04 8.56 -1.66
CA ALA A 68 0.01 10.01 -1.82
C ALA A 68 0.68 10.46 -3.13
N MET A 69 1.81 9.83 -3.49
CA MET A 69 2.51 10.08 -4.75
C MET A 69 1.65 9.71 -5.95
N LEU A 70 1.09 8.49 -5.98
CA LEU A 70 0.21 8.03 -7.06
C LEU A 70 -1.02 8.93 -7.22
N ARG A 71 -1.62 9.41 -6.11
CA ARG A 71 -2.73 10.38 -6.18
C ARG A 71 -2.30 11.71 -6.77
N ALA A 72 -1.10 12.18 -6.48
CA ALA A 72 -0.57 13.43 -7.03
C ALA A 72 -0.30 13.29 -8.53
N GLU A 73 0.33 12.18 -8.95
CA GLU A 73 0.59 11.86 -10.36
C GLU A 73 -0.72 11.77 -11.15
N LEU A 74 -1.70 11.00 -10.69
CA LEU A 74 -2.99 10.88 -11.35
C LEU A 74 -3.72 12.23 -11.47
N LYS A 75 -3.62 13.10 -10.45
CA LYS A 75 -4.21 14.44 -10.51
C LYS A 75 -3.51 15.33 -11.53
N ALA A 76 -2.18 15.23 -11.64
CA ALA A 76 -1.40 15.95 -12.65
C ALA A 76 -1.79 15.49 -14.06
N ASP A 77 -1.86 14.18 -14.29
CA ASP A 77 -2.27 13.60 -15.58
C ASP A 77 -3.69 13.99 -15.97
N ILE A 78 -4.64 13.94 -15.05
CA ILE A 78 -6.03 14.40 -15.30
C ILE A 78 -6.04 15.87 -15.69
N THR A 79 -5.26 16.72 -15.02
CA THR A 79 -5.18 18.15 -15.33
C THR A 79 -4.62 18.38 -16.72
N GLU A 80 -3.59 17.62 -17.11
CA GLU A 80 -2.96 17.74 -18.43
C GLU A 80 -3.88 17.23 -19.56
N LEU A 81 -4.61 16.14 -19.32
CA LEU A 81 -5.64 15.65 -20.24
C LEU A 81 -6.77 16.68 -20.40
N GLN A 82 -7.23 17.31 -19.31
CA GLN A 82 -8.23 18.38 -19.39
C GLN A 82 -7.76 19.56 -20.25
N LYS A 83 -6.51 20.01 -20.09
CA LYS A 83 -5.93 21.07 -20.96
C LYS A 83 -5.87 20.64 -22.42
N SER A 84 -5.48 19.40 -22.67
CA SER A 84 -5.41 18.82 -24.02
C SER A 84 -6.78 18.80 -24.68
N ILE A 85 -7.84 18.40 -23.95
CA ILE A 85 -9.23 18.41 -24.43
C ILE A 85 -9.69 19.84 -24.76
N VAL A 86 -9.45 20.81 -23.88
CA VAL A 86 -9.82 22.22 -24.12
C VAL A 86 -9.09 22.77 -25.35
N THR A 87 -7.81 22.47 -25.48
CA THR A 87 -7.00 22.88 -26.64
C THR A 87 -7.49 22.23 -27.93
N LEU A 88 -7.90 20.97 -27.88
CA LEU A 88 -8.47 20.28 -29.03
C LEU A 88 -9.84 20.86 -29.42
N GLY A 89 -10.68 21.19 -28.42
CA GLY A 89 -11.94 21.88 -28.62
C GLY A 89 -11.77 23.21 -29.34
N SER A 90 -10.84 24.06 -28.88
CA SER A 90 -10.58 25.36 -29.53
C SER A 90 -10.05 25.21 -30.96
N LYS A 91 -9.19 24.23 -31.21
CA LYS A 91 -8.72 23.91 -32.57
C LYS A 91 -9.88 23.47 -33.47
N MET A 92 -10.81 22.67 -32.95
CA MET A 92 -12.00 22.21 -33.67
C MET A 92 -12.95 23.37 -33.99
N ASP A 93 -13.17 24.30 -33.07
CA ASP A 93 -13.98 25.50 -33.29
C ASP A 93 -13.39 26.38 -34.40
N VAL A 94 -12.07 26.61 -34.36
CA VAL A 94 -11.36 27.36 -35.40
C VAL A 94 -11.46 26.67 -36.75
N LEU A 95 -11.26 25.34 -36.79
CA LEU A 95 -11.37 24.56 -38.03
C LEU A 95 -12.79 24.64 -38.61
N SER A 96 -13.81 24.48 -37.78
CA SER A 96 -15.22 24.57 -38.17
C SER A 96 -15.57 25.95 -38.75
N LYS A 97 -15.13 27.04 -38.08
CA LYS A 97 -15.29 28.41 -38.59
C LYS A 97 -14.59 28.60 -39.94
N ASN A 98 -13.35 28.14 -40.07
CA ASN A 98 -12.57 28.25 -41.31
C ASN A 98 -13.21 27.49 -42.47
N LEU A 99 -13.71 26.28 -42.23
CA LEU A 99 -14.42 25.49 -43.24
C LEU A 99 -15.71 26.17 -43.67
N THR A 100 -16.50 26.68 -42.73
CA THR A 100 -17.76 27.37 -43.03
C THR A 100 -17.52 28.63 -43.87
N ILE A 101 -16.53 29.45 -43.51
CA ILE A 101 -16.15 30.65 -44.29
C ILE A 101 -15.74 30.25 -45.72
N ARG A 102 -14.90 29.22 -45.88
CA ARG A 102 -14.48 28.74 -47.21
C ARG A 102 -15.66 28.28 -48.06
N LEU A 103 -16.59 27.53 -47.48
CA LEU A 103 -17.79 27.07 -48.18
C LEU A 103 -18.68 28.24 -48.62
N LEU A 104 -18.88 29.24 -47.75
CA LEU A 104 -19.61 30.47 -48.11
C LEU A 104 -18.95 31.22 -49.28
N LEU A 105 -17.61 31.33 -49.28
CA LEU A 105 -16.87 31.98 -50.36
C LEU A 105 -16.98 31.21 -51.68
N ILE A 106 -16.87 29.87 -51.65
CA ILE A 106 -17.02 29.02 -52.85
C ILE A 106 -18.44 29.16 -53.43
N LEU A 107 -19.47 29.13 -52.58
CA LEU A 107 -20.86 29.30 -53.02
C LEU A 107 -21.11 30.69 -53.61
N ALA A 108 -20.57 31.74 -52.99
CA ALA A 108 -20.70 33.10 -53.51
C ALA A 108 -20.04 33.25 -54.88
N ALA A 109 -18.85 32.66 -55.06
CA ALA A 109 -18.15 32.64 -56.35
C ALA A 109 -18.93 31.84 -57.42
N ALA A 110 -19.52 30.71 -57.06
CA ALA A 110 -20.32 29.90 -57.98
C ALA A 110 -21.66 30.54 -58.37
N ALA A 111 -22.31 31.26 -57.46
CA ALA A 111 -23.62 31.86 -57.66
C ALA A 111 -23.61 33.32 -58.16
N GLY A 112 -22.43 33.95 -58.26
CA GLY A 112 -22.32 35.39 -58.58
C GLY A 112 -22.94 36.29 -57.50
N ALA A 113 -22.97 35.81 -56.25
CA ALA A 113 -23.67 36.48 -55.15
C ALA A 113 -22.96 37.79 -54.73
N SER A 114 -23.76 38.82 -54.41
CA SER A 114 -23.26 40.11 -53.92
C SER A 114 -22.75 40.03 -52.47
N SER A 115 -21.89 40.97 -52.08
CA SER A 115 -21.26 41.04 -50.75
C SER A 115 -22.24 40.99 -49.56
N GLY A 116 -23.51 41.39 -49.75
CA GLY A 116 -24.55 41.37 -48.70
C GLY A 116 -24.97 39.96 -48.26
N LEU A 117 -24.99 38.98 -49.16
CA LEU A 117 -25.32 37.58 -48.82
C LEU A 117 -24.19 36.92 -48.03
N VAL A 118 -22.93 37.21 -48.40
CA VAL A 118 -21.73 36.74 -47.67
C VAL A 118 -21.72 37.32 -46.26
N ALA A 119 -21.95 38.63 -46.11
CA ALA A 119 -21.99 39.30 -44.81
C ALA A 119 -23.10 38.74 -43.88
N SER A 120 -24.24 38.34 -44.45
CA SER A 120 -25.34 37.74 -43.68
C SER A 120 -25.00 36.32 -43.19
N GLY A 121 -24.31 35.52 -44.01
CA GLY A 121 -23.81 34.19 -43.60
C GLY A 121 -22.77 34.26 -42.48
N LEU A 122 -21.88 35.24 -42.51
CA LEU A 122 -20.87 35.45 -41.45
C LEU A 122 -21.46 35.82 -40.08
N LYS A 123 -22.65 36.44 -40.02
CA LYS A 123 -23.34 36.74 -38.75
C LYS A 123 -23.79 35.50 -37.99
N TYR A 124 -23.89 34.34 -38.64
CA TYR A 124 -24.21 33.08 -37.98
C TYR A 124 -22.97 32.38 -37.36
N LEU A 125 -21.76 32.97 -37.51
CA LEU A 125 -20.50 32.45 -36.98
C LEU A 125 -19.99 33.21 -35.73
N SER A 126 -20.62 34.33 -35.39
CA SER A 126 -20.37 35.13 -34.18
C SER A 126 -21.16 34.60 -33.00
#